data_AF-A0A1H0BFM9-F1
#
_entry.id   AF-A0A1H0BFM9-F1
#
_cell.length_a   1.000
_cell.length_b   1.000
_cell.length_c   1.000
_cell.angle_alpha   90.00
_cell.angle_beta   90.00
_cell.angle_gamma   90.00
#
_symmetry.space_group_name_H-M   'P 1'
#
loop_
_entity.id
_entity.type
_entity.pdbx_description
1 polymer ?
#
loop_
_entity_poly.entity_id
_entity_poly.type
_entity_poly.pdbx_seq_one_letter_code
_entity_poly.pdbx_strand_id
1 'polypeptide(L)'
;MRRGGAIASRPGIAARCLRLVLGPGLIALILAAPQAARAETAAECAAFWRAVAAEQRAMPGFDVPPDDAAALAAEFAALAGTVARDRVGGYRLLYRGLVDGDRQSTDLFSRIAERCDALLAPGR
;
A
#
# COMPACT_ATOMS: atom_id res chain seq x y z
N MET A 1 -52.05 -28.72 -21.15
CA MET A 1 -51.35 -29.44 -20.06
C MET A 1 -51.11 -28.46 -18.92
N ARG A 2 -51.65 -28.77 -17.74
CA ARG A 2 -51.51 -28.04 -16.48
C ARG A 2 -50.20 -28.44 -15.80
N ARG A 3 -49.52 -27.46 -15.20
CA ARG A 3 -48.91 -27.40 -13.84
C ARG A 3 -48.38 -25.96 -13.73
N GLY A 4 -48.89 -25.06 -12.90
CA GLY A 4 -49.47 -25.24 -11.57
C GLY A 4 -48.34 -25.12 -10.54
N GLY A 5 -48.15 -23.93 -9.99
CA GLY A 5 -47.14 -23.62 -8.98
C GLY A 5 -47.24 -22.16 -8.52
N ALA A 6 -48.22 -21.88 -7.67
CA ALA A 6 -48.19 -20.74 -6.74
C ALA A 6 -46.96 -20.90 -5.81
N ILE A 7 -46.48 -19.87 -5.11
CA ILE A 7 -46.89 -19.61 -3.72
C ILE A 7 -46.26 -18.28 -3.24
N ALA A 8 -47.11 -17.48 -2.59
CA ALA A 8 -46.88 -16.55 -1.47
C ALA A 8 -46.10 -15.25 -1.67
N SER A 9 -46.89 -14.18 -1.74
CA SER A 9 -46.77 -12.98 -0.90
C SER A 9 -46.17 -13.25 0.48
N ARG A 10 -45.20 -12.43 0.89
CA ARG A 10 -45.03 -12.07 2.29
C ARG A 10 -44.72 -10.58 2.48
N PRO A 11 -45.20 -10.02 3.60
CA PRO A 11 -45.51 -8.61 3.75
C PRO A 11 -44.42 -7.86 4.52
N GLY A 12 -44.60 -6.55 4.65
CA GLY A 12 -44.21 -5.86 5.88
C GLY A 12 -42.93 -5.06 5.76
N ILE A 13 -43.10 -3.86 5.22
CA ILE A 13 -42.33 -2.66 5.57
C ILE A 13 -42.46 -2.49 7.09
N ALA A 14 -41.58 -3.14 7.85
CA ALA A 14 -41.43 -2.91 9.27
C ALA A 14 -40.14 -2.14 9.45
N ALA A 15 -40.30 -0.81 9.49
CA ALA A 15 -39.34 0.12 10.03
C ALA A 15 -38.80 -0.43 11.35
N ARG A 16 -37.62 -1.06 11.28
CA ARG A 16 -36.82 -1.30 12.47
C ARG A 16 -36.28 0.05 12.89
N CYS A 17 -36.99 0.67 13.83
CA CYS A 17 -36.46 1.70 14.71
C CYS A 17 -35.13 1.20 15.26
N LEU A 18 -34.04 1.62 14.60
CA LEU A 18 -32.69 1.46 15.09
C LEU A 18 -32.59 2.35 16.33
N ARG A 19 -32.91 1.77 17.49
CA ARG A 19 -32.55 2.35 18.77
C ARG A 19 -31.03 2.45 18.77
N LEU A 20 -30.53 3.66 18.47
CA LEU A 20 -29.18 4.07 18.83
C LEU A 20 -29.07 3.96 20.35
N VAL A 21 -28.65 2.79 20.82
CA VAL A 21 -28.06 2.66 22.15
C VAL A 21 -26.68 3.28 22.02
N LEU A 22 -26.59 4.53 22.44
CA LEU A 22 -25.37 5.31 22.59
C LEU A 22 -24.51 4.64 23.67
N GLY A 23 -23.84 3.54 23.31
CA GLY A 23 -22.91 2.83 24.19
C GLY A 23 -21.54 3.55 24.16
N PRO A 24 -20.88 3.76 25.32
CA PRO A 24 -19.59 4.45 25.41
C PRO A 24 -18.41 3.67 24.81
N GLY A 25 -18.66 2.63 24.02
CA GLY A 25 -17.64 1.79 23.37
C GLY A 25 -17.21 2.25 21.97
N LEU A 26 -17.85 3.28 21.39
CA LEU A 26 -17.58 3.68 20.00
C LEU A 26 -16.34 4.58 19.83
N ILE A 27 -15.75 5.08 20.93
CA ILE A 27 -14.61 6.02 20.86
C ILE A 27 -13.27 5.29 20.66
N ALA A 28 -13.19 3.98 20.93
CA ALA A 28 -11.93 3.23 20.85
C ALA A 28 -11.46 2.85 19.43
N LEU A 29 -12.32 2.95 18.41
CA LEU A 29 -12.01 2.50 17.04
C LEU A 29 -11.19 3.50 16.21
N ILE A 30 -11.05 4.75 16.66
CA ILE A 30 -10.45 5.82 15.83
C ILE A 30 -8.91 5.86 15.95
N LEU A 31 -8.32 5.25 16.98
CA LEU A 31 -6.88 5.38 17.27
C LEU A 31 -5.97 4.40 16.52
N ALA A 32 -6.51 3.36 15.87
CA ALA A 32 -5.70 2.32 15.20
C ALA A 32 -5.45 2.55 13.70
N ALA A 33 -6.23 3.42 13.05
CA ALA A 33 -6.13 3.68 11.61
C ALA A 33 -4.77 4.24 11.12
N PRO A 34 -4.11 5.20 11.81
CA PRO A 34 -2.89 5.80 11.27
C PRO A 34 -1.71 4.83 11.24
N GLN A 35 -1.69 3.85 12.15
CA GLN A 35 -0.60 2.88 12.23
C GLN A 35 -0.65 1.86 11.09
N ALA A 36 -1.84 1.39 10.72
CA ALA A 36 -2.03 0.45 9.61
C ALA A 36 -1.64 1.09 8.27
N ALA A 37 -2.08 2.33 8.01
CA ALA A 37 -1.72 3.06 6.79
C ALA A 37 -0.20 3.29 6.69
N ARG A 38 0.45 3.59 7.82
CA ARG A 38 1.91 3.75 7.88
C ARG A 38 2.64 2.43 7.60
N ALA A 39 2.16 1.31 8.15
CA ALA A 39 2.74 -0.01 7.91
C ALA A 39 2.58 -0.44 6.44
N GLU A 40 1.42 -0.19 5.83
CA GLU A 40 1.18 -0.44 4.40
C GLU A 40 2.13 0.39 3.53
N THR A 41 2.27 1.68 3.83
CA THR A 41 3.18 2.57 3.09
C THR A 41 4.65 2.13 3.27
N ALA A 42 5.05 1.68 4.46
CA ALA A 42 6.37 1.12 4.70
C ALA A 42 6.57 -0.20 3.92
N ALA A 43 5.56 -1.07 3.82
CA ALA A 43 5.63 -2.29 3.02
C ALA A 43 5.82 -1.99 1.52
N GLU A 44 5.19 -0.92 1.01
CA GLU A 44 5.43 -0.42 -0.35
C GLU A 44 6.85 0.11 -0.53
N CYS A 45 7.35 0.92 0.40
CA CYS A 45 8.72 1.44 0.36
C CYS A 45 9.78 0.33 0.42
N ALA A 46 9.54 -0.72 1.21
CA ALA A 46 10.39 -1.91 1.24
C ALA A 46 10.42 -2.63 -0.12
N ALA A 47 9.27 -2.71 -0.80
CA ALA A 47 9.18 -3.33 -2.13
C ALA A 47 9.87 -2.48 -3.20
N PHE A 48 9.73 -1.15 -3.12
CA PHE A 48 10.38 -0.19 -4.01
C PHE A 48 11.90 -0.29 -3.92
N TRP A 49 12.48 -0.08 -2.74
CA TRP A 49 13.94 -0.11 -2.56
C TRP A 49 14.55 -1.48 -2.83
N ARG A 50 13.81 -2.57 -2.56
CA ARG A 50 14.23 -3.92 -2.97
C ARG A 50 14.31 -4.06 -4.49
N ALA A 51 13.34 -3.50 -5.24
CA ALA A 51 13.38 -3.52 -6.69
C ALA A 51 14.57 -2.71 -7.23
N VAL A 52 14.80 -1.51 -6.68
CA VAL A 52 15.96 -0.67 -7.03
C VAL A 52 17.27 -1.40 -6.78
N ALA A 53 17.46 -1.98 -5.59
CA ALA A 53 18.66 -2.73 -5.26
C ALA A 53 18.89 -3.94 -6.19
N ALA A 54 17.83 -4.60 -6.63
CA ALA A 54 17.94 -5.73 -7.54
C ALA A 54 18.29 -5.29 -8.97
N GLU A 55 17.61 -4.26 -9.49
CA GLU A 55 17.86 -3.77 -10.85
C GLU A 55 19.20 -3.03 -10.95
N GLN A 56 19.62 -2.25 -9.95
CA GLN A 56 20.93 -1.59 -9.95
C GLN A 56 22.10 -2.61 -10.02
N ARG A 57 21.95 -3.80 -9.42
CA ARG A 57 22.95 -4.87 -9.54
C ARG A 57 22.97 -5.50 -10.94
N ALA A 58 21.82 -5.59 -11.59
CA ALA A 58 21.69 -6.19 -12.92
C ALA A 58 22.01 -5.21 -14.05
N MET A 59 21.65 -3.94 -13.86
CA MET A 59 21.75 -2.85 -14.81
C MET A 59 22.11 -1.56 -14.04
N PRO A 60 23.42 -1.33 -13.81
CA PRO A 60 23.89 -0.09 -13.21
C PRO A 60 23.50 1.10 -14.08
N GLY A 61 22.93 2.14 -13.48
CA GLY A 61 22.47 3.31 -14.23
C GLY A 61 21.92 4.45 -13.37
N PHE A 62 21.72 4.21 -12.07
CA PHE A 62 21.32 5.24 -11.11
C PHE A 62 22.40 5.45 -10.04
N ASP A 63 22.46 6.65 -9.45
CA ASP A 63 23.54 7.06 -8.53
C ASP A 63 23.37 6.52 -7.10
N VAL A 64 22.34 5.71 -6.82
CA VAL A 64 22.19 5.05 -5.51
C VAL A 64 22.90 3.69 -5.54
N PRO A 65 23.90 3.47 -4.67
CA PRO A 65 24.54 2.17 -4.54
C PRO A 65 23.52 1.06 -4.23
N PRO A 66 23.66 -0.14 -4.82
CA PRO A 66 22.70 -1.22 -4.62
C PRO A 66 22.62 -1.71 -3.16
N ASP A 67 23.68 -1.50 -2.38
CA ASP A 67 23.72 -1.87 -0.97
C ASP A 67 23.01 -0.85 -0.09
N ASP A 68 23.07 0.44 -0.41
CA ASP A 68 22.28 1.49 0.26
C ASP A 68 20.78 1.29 0.00
N ALA A 69 20.40 1.00 -1.25
CA ALA A 69 19.02 0.64 -1.58
C ALA A 69 18.57 -0.65 -0.84
N ALA A 70 19.46 -1.62 -0.66
CA ALA A 70 19.14 -2.83 0.10
C ALA A 70 18.97 -2.54 1.60
N ALA A 71 19.77 -1.63 2.16
CA ALA A 71 19.65 -1.19 3.54
C ALA A 71 18.30 -0.49 3.78
N LEU A 72 17.93 0.46 2.91
CA LEU A 72 16.62 1.12 2.96
C LEU A 72 15.47 0.10 2.89
N ALA A 73 15.56 -0.87 1.98
CA ALA A 73 14.55 -1.93 1.87
C ALA A 73 14.40 -2.74 3.17
N ALA A 74 15.51 -3.00 3.87
CA ALA A 74 15.50 -3.71 5.15
C ALA A 74 14.89 -2.86 6.28
N GLU A 75 15.22 -1.56 6.34
CA GLU A 75 14.65 -0.62 7.31
C GLU A 75 13.13 -0.51 7.18
N PHE A 76 12.62 -0.33 5.97
CA PHE A 76 11.18 -0.28 5.74
C PHE A 76 10.48 -1.61 6.03
N ALA A 77 11.12 -2.74 5.72
CA ALA A 77 10.57 -4.06 6.05
C ALA A 77 10.48 -4.26 7.58
N ALA A 78 11.44 -3.74 8.35
CA ALA A 78 11.39 -3.76 9.81
C ALA A 78 10.24 -2.89 10.36
N LEU A 79 9.97 -1.73 9.76
CA LEU A 79 8.85 -0.85 10.13
C LEU A 79 7.48 -1.46 9.80
N ALA A 80 7.37 -2.16 8.67
CA ALA A 80 6.12 -2.75 8.21
C ALA A 80 5.82 -4.14 8.80
N GLY A 81 6.86 -4.87 9.22
CA GLY A 81 6.79 -6.30 9.58
C GLY A 81 6.58 -7.23 8.38
N THR A 82 6.32 -6.69 7.18
CA THR A 82 6.09 -7.42 5.92
C THR A 82 6.56 -6.59 4.71
N VAL A 83 6.48 -7.14 3.49
CA VAL A 83 6.78 -6.40 2.25
C VAL A 83 5.70 -6.65 1.20
N ALA A 84 5.31 -5.61 0.46
CA ALA A 84 4.36 -5.68 -0.64
C ALA A 84 4.97 -6.35 -1.89
N ARG A 85 5.11 -7.68 -1.87
CA ARG A 85 5.84 -8.46 -2.89
C ARG A 85 5.25 -8.32 -4.30
N ASP A 86 3.94 -8.14 -4.39
CA ASP A 86 3.18 -7.92 -5.62
C ASP A 86 3.56 -6.62 -6.35
N ARG A 87 4.09 -5.62 -5.62
CA ARG A 87 4.52 -4.33 -6.21
C ARG A 87 5.92 -4.36 -6.84
N VAL A 88 6.77 -5.33 -6.46
CA VAL A 88 8.18 -5.38 -6.88
C VAL A 88 8.33 -5.36 -8.40
N GLY A 89 7.49 -6.11 -9.12
CA GLY A 89 7.54 -6.16 -10.59
C GLY A 89 7.31 -4.78 -11.24
N GLY A 90 6.36 -4.01 -10.73
CA GLY A 90 6.09 -2.65 -11.22
C GLY A 90 7.26 -1.70 -10.98
N TYR A 91 7.89 -1.79 -9.81
CA TYR A 91 9.05 -0.95 -9.50
C TYR A 91 10.31 -1.30 -10.29
N ARG A 92 10.45 -2.55 -10.73
CA ARG A 92 11.52 -2.92 -11.68
C ARG A 92 11.34 -2.25 -13.03
N LEU A 93 10.10 -2.24 -13.56
CA LEU A 93 9.80 -1.53 -14.81
C LEU A 93 10.03 -0.03 -14.66
N LEU A 94 9.63 0.54 -13.53
CA LEU A 94 9.89 1.95 -13.20
C LEU A 94 11.38 2.28 -13.23
N TYR A 95 12.22 1.45 -12.60
CA TYR A 95 13.67 1.66 -12.59
C TYR A 95 14.27 1.60 -14.01
N ARG A 96 13.79 0.69 -14.87
CA ARG A 96 14.25 0.61 -16.25
C ARG A 96 13.91 1.86 -17.04
N GLY A 97 12.67 2.35 -16.91
CA GLY A 97 12.26 3.61 -17.52
C GLY A 97 13.11 4.80 -17.03
N LEU A 98 13.44 4.85 -15.74
CA LEU A 98 14.36 5.85 -15.18
C LEU A 98 15.73 5.80 -15.88
N VAL A 99 16.34 4.62 -16.01
CA VAL A 99 17.64 4.45 -16.67
C VAL A 99 17.58 4.80 -18.17
N ASP A 100 16.46 4.50 -18.83
CA ASP A 100 16.21 4.86 -20.23
C ASP A 100 15.95 6.37 -20.43
N GLY A 101 15.89 7.16 -19.35
CA GLY A 101 15.64 8.60 -19.39
C GLY A 101 14.18 8.98 -19.61
N ASP A 102 13.24 8.06 -19.37
CA ASP A 102 11.81 8.34 -19.46
C ASP A 102 11.38 9.32 -18.36
N ARG A 103 10.91 10.51 -18.77
CA ARG A 103 10.55 11.59 -17.84
C ARG A 103 9.46 11.18 -16.85
N GLN A 104 8.47 10.41 -17.30
CA GLN A 104 7.38 9.98 -16.42
C GLN A 104 7.88 9.04 -15.32
N SER A 105 8.79 8.14 -15.67
CA SER A 105 9.45 7.23 -14.75
C SER A 105 10.33 7.97 -13.77
N THR A 106 11.11 8.96 -14.22
CA THR A 106 11.90 9.83 -13.33
C THR A 106 11.01 10.57 -12.34
N ASP A 107 9.95 11.22 -12.81
CA ASP A 107 9.05 11.97 -11.94
C ASP A 107 8.33 11.06 -10.93
N LEU A 108 7.93 9.86 -11.35
CA LEU A 108 7.27 8.90 -10.47
C LEU A 108 8.26 8.31 -9.46
N PHE A 109 9.48 8.01 -9.87
CA PHE A 109 10.54 7.53 -8.99
C PHE A 109 10.82 8.55 -7.88
N SER A 110 11.04 9.82 -8.24
CA SER A 110 11.31 10.89 -7.26
C SER A 110 10.20 11.03 -6.25
N ARG A 111 8.93 11.06 -6.68
CA ARG A 111 7.78 11.15 -5.76
C ARG A 111 7.68 9.96 -4.80
N ILE A 112 8.01 8.75 -5.26
CA ILE A 112 8.00 7.56 -4.40
C ILE A 112 9.16 7.63 -3.40
N ALA A 113 10.36 7.99 -3.85
CA ALA A 113 11.53 8.16 -3.00
C ALA A 113 11.27 9.21 -1.90
N GLU A 114 10.79 10.40 -2.26
CA GLU A 114 10.43 11.47 -1.32
C GLU A 114 9.39 11.01 -0.28
N ARG A 115 8.38 10.25 -0.72
CA ARG A 115 7.37 9.67 0.17
C ARG A 115 7.98 8.67 1.14
N CYS A 116 8.95 7.87 0.70
CA CYS A 116 9.67 6.95 1.55
C CYS A 116 10.58 7.69 2.54
N ASP A 117 11.28 8.74 2.11
CA ASP A 117 12.13 9.55 2.98
C ASP A 117 11.32 10.22 4.11
N ALA A 118 10.12 10.73 3.79
CA ALA A 118 9.21 11.30 4.78
C ALA A 118 8.77 10.30 5.86
N LEU A 119 8.80 8.99 5.58
CA LEU A 119 8.52 7.96 6.58
C LEU A 119 9.68 7.75 7.56
N LEU A 120 10.93 7.90 7.13
CA LEU A 120 12.11 7.73 8.00
C LEU A 120 12.45 9.00 8.81
N ALA A 121 12.02 10.17 8.35
CA ALA A 121 12.19 11.45 9.06
C ALA A 121 10.86 12.08 9.51
N PRO A 122 10.04 11.41 10.35
CA PRO A 122 8.77 11.98 10.80
C PRO A 122 9.04 13.15 11.77
N GLY A 123 8.82 14.39 11.31
CA GLY A 123 8.85 15.57 12.18
C GLY A 123 9.90 16.65 11.88
N ARG A 124 10.42 16.73 10.65
CA ARG A 124 11.02 17.97 10.13
C ARG A 124 10.01 18.73 9.29
#